data_AF-A0A7X5IWC7-F1
#
_entry.id   AF-A0A7X5IWC7-F1
#
_cell.length_a   1.000
_cell.length_b   1.000
_cell.length_c   1.000
_cell.angle_alpha   90.00
_cell.angle_beta   90.00
_cell.angle_gamma   90.00
#
_symmetry.space_group_name_H-M   'P 1'
#
loop_
_entity.id
_entity.type
_entity.pdbx_description
1 polymer ?
#
loop_
_entity_poly.entity_id
_entity_poly.type
_entity_poly.pdbx_seq_one_letter_code
_entity_poly.pdbx_strand_id
1 'polypeptide(L)'
;MMPEGWKEALEMAERYRNYFSERDADIALGRSGTHFFYVYDKEHGYFEVFHTFRTAAELEELILGTLAEDLECMNAVMAENLHERFDLTDINET
;
A
#
# COMPACT_ATOMS: atom_id res chain seq x y z
N MET A 1 29.91 -3.23 5.73
CA MET A 1 29.23 -2.06 6.34
C MET A 1 27.85 -2.00 5.74
N MET A 2 26.79 -2.02 6.55
CA MET A 2 25.42 -1.88 6.01
C MET A 2 25.22 -0.44 5.53
N PRO A 3 24.47 -0.21 4.44
CA PRO A 3 24.13 1.15 4.01
C PRO A 3 23.41 1.93 5.11
N GLU A 4 23.66 3.22 5.14
CA GLU A 4 22.99 4.15 6.06
C GLU A 4 21.48 4.07 5.87
N GLY A 5 20.71 4.06 6.97
CA GLY A 5 19.25 3.99 6.93
C GLY A 5 18.66 2.58 6.76
N TRP A 6 19.46 1.57 6.41
CA TRP A 6 18.94 0.21 6.16
C TRP A 6 18.43 -0.48 7.42
N LYS A 7 19.08 -0.27 8.57
CA LYS A 7 18.65 -0.89 9.84
C LYS A 7 17.33 -0.28 10.30
N GLU A 8 17.21 1.04 10.18
CA GLU A 8 16.02 1.81 10.50
C GLU A 8 14.86 1.43 9.57
N ALA A 9 15.14 1.18 8.29
CA ALA A 9 14.15 0.68 7.34
C ALA A 9 13.61 -0.71 7.71
N LEU A 10 14.48 -1.63 8.16
CA LEU A 10 14.05 -2.95 8.66
C LEU A 10 13.21 -2.83 9.93
N GLU A 11 13.60 -1.97 10.87
CA GLU A 11 12.80 -1.71 12.08
C GLU A 11 11.43 -1.09 11.73
N MET A 12 11.38 -0.22 10.73
CA MET A 12 10.12 0.31 10.20
C MET A 12 9.26 -0.79 9.56
N ALA A 13 9.83 -1.63 8.70
CA ALA A 13 9.12 -2.74 8.08
C ALA A 13 8.52 -3.69 9.14
N GLU A 14 9.25 -3.96 10.24
CA GLU A 14 8.75 -4.78 11.34
C GLU A 14 7.56 -4.13 12.08
N ARG A 15 7.56 -2.80 12.26
CA ARG A 15 6.39 -2.08 12.81
C ARG A 15 5.13 -2.27 11.96
N TYR A 16 5.30 -2.44 10.65
CA TYR A 16 4.24 -2.67 9.68
C TYR A 16 4.14 -4.13 9.23
N ARG A 17 4.65 -5.10 10.02
CA ARG A 17 4.72 -6.53 9.64
C ARG A 17 3.41 -7.11 9.07
N ASN A 18 2.26 -6.69 9.60
CA ASN A 18 0.97 -7.18 9.13
C ASN A 18 0.70 -6.73 7.68
N TYR A 19 0.96 -5.45 7.38
CA TYR A 19 0.84 -4.91 6.02
C TYR A 19 1.69 -5.71 5.04
N PHE A 20 2.97 -5.95 5.36
CA PHE A 20 3.87 -6.75 4.53
C PHE A 20 3.35 -8.18 4.31
N SER A 21 2.83 -8.82 5.37
CA SER A 21 2.31 -10.19 5.28
C SER A 21 1.00 -10.31 4.48
N GLU A 22 0.14 -9.29 4.53
CA GLU A 22 -1.18 -9.31 3.90
C GLU A 22 -1.13 -8.91 2.42
N ARG A 23 -0.16 -8.07 2.02
CA ARG A 23 -0.09 -7.45 0.69
C ARG A 23 0.97 -8.04 -0.24
N ASP A 24 1.71 -9.07 0.16
CA ASP A 24 2.91 -9.52 -0.58
C ASP A 24 3.87 -8.35 -0.88
N ALA A 25 4.05 -7.50 0.13
CA ALA A 25 4.96 -6.37 0.07
C ALA A 25 6.33 -6.77 0.62
N ASP A 26 7.39 -6.10 0.18
CA ASP A 26 8.75 -6.31 0.69
C ASP A 26 9.65 -5.09 0.38
N ILE A 27 10.84 -5.06 0.98
CA ILE A 27 11.87 -4.05 0.74
C ILE A 27 13.18 -4.68 0.26
N ALA A 28 13.81 -4.04 -0.73
CA ALA A 28 15.10 -4.48 -1.25
C ALA A 28 16.20 -3.42 -1.09
N LEU A 29 17.37 -3.86 -0.64
CA LEU A 29 18.56 -3.04 -0.50
C LEU A 29 19.27 -2.87 -1.86
N GLY A 30 19.23 -1.67 -2.44
CA GLY A 30 20.00 -1.37 -3.64
C GLY A 30 21.48 -1.14 -3.35
N ARG A 31 22.34 -1.56 -4.28
CA ARG A 31 23.81 -1.44 -4.19
C ARG A 31 24.31 0.01 -4.12
N SER A 32 23.55 0.97 -4.62
CA SER A 32 23.87 2.40 -4.61
C SER A 32 23.46 3.11 -3.32
N GLY A 33 22.87 2.40 -2.34
CA GLY A 33 22.29 3.00 -1.13
C GLY A 33 20.86 3.51 -1.32
N THR A 34 20.29 3.43 -2.52
CA THR A 34 18.84 3.59 -2.71
C THR A 34 18.14 2.26 -2.44
N HIS A 35 17.04 2.28 -1.70
CA HIS A 35 16.25 1.11 -1.36
C HIS A 35 14.96 1.11 -2.17
N PHE A 36 14.32 -0.06 -2.26
CA PHE A 36 13.09 -0.25 -3.00
C PHE A 36 12.02 -0.77 -2.06
N PHE A 37 10.83 -0.20 -2.15
CA PHE A 37 9.61 -0.70 -1.55
C PHE A 37 8.69 -1.13 -2.68
N TYR A 38 8.12 -2.32 -2.55
CA TYR A 38 7.23 -2.87 -3.56
C TYR A 38 6.13 -3.73 -2.98
N VAL A 39 5.03 -3.81 -3.73
CA VAL A 39 3.88 -4.68 -3.53
C VAL A 39 3.72 -5.49 -4.81
N TYR A 40 3.83 -6.81 -4.74
CA TYR A 40 3.78 -7.67 -5.91
C TYR A 40 2.44 -8.38 -6.00
N ASP A 41 1.72 -8.17 -7.09
CA ASP A 41 0.51 -8.89 -7.40
C ASP A 41 0.86 -10.22 -8.06
N LYS A 42 0.83 -11.28 -7.25
CA LYS A 42 1.07 -12.67 -7.72
C LYS A 42 0.03 -13.17 -8.71
N GLU A 43 -1.20 -12.67 -8.64
CA GLU A 43 -2.30 -13.13 -9.49
C GLU A 43 -2.11 -12.61 -10.92
N HIS A 44 -1.76 -11.33 -11.05
CA HIS A 44 -1.63 -10.69 -12.36
C HIS A 44 -0.18 -10.56 -12.85
N GLY A 45 0.81 -10.81 -11.99
CA GLY A 45 2.22 -10.88 -12.34
C GLY A 45 2.90 -9.52 -12.56
N TYR A 46 2.44 -8.47 -11.86
CA TYR A 46 3.03 -7.13 -11.93
C TYR A 46 3.20 -6.51 -10.54
N PHE A 47 3.96 -5.41 -10.46
CA PHE A 47 4.09 -4.62 -9.23
C PHE A 47 2.98 -3.58 -9.15
N GLU A 48 2.10 -3.70 -8.17
CA GLU A 48 1.10 -2.67 -7.87
C GLU A 48 1.78 -1.40 -7.35
N VAL A 49 2.81 -1.58 -6.54
CA VAL A 49 3.64 -0.51 -5.98
C VAL A 49 5.09 -0.82 -6.28
N PHE A 50 5.83 0.19 -6.75
CA PHE A 50 7.27 0.10 -6.94
C PHE A 50 7.93 1.47 -6.79
N HIS A 51 8.44 1.77 -5.61
CA HIS A 51 9.03 3.06 -5.29
C HIS A 51 10.42 2.94 -4.68
N THR A 52 11.23 3.96 -4.91
CA THR A 52 12.53 4.10 -4.25
C THR A 52 12.40 4.91 -2.98
N PHE A 53 13.17 4.55 -1.96
CA PHE A 53 13.33 5.34 -0.74
C PHE A 53 14.79 5.30 -0.27
N ARG A 54 15.15 6.21 0.63
CA ARG A 54 16.48 6.33 1.25
C ARG A 54 16.41 6.32 2.77
N THR A 55 15.28 6.71 3.36
CA THR A 55 15.12 6.79 4.81
C THR A 55 13.93 5.98 5.30
N ALA A 56 13.95 5.62 6.59
CA ALA A 56 12.81 4.94 7.22
C ALA A 56 11.53 5.81 7.23
N ALA A 57 11.66 7.14 7.31
CA ALA A 57 10.52 8.04 7.24
C ALA A 57 9.88 8.03 5.84
N GLU A 58 10.68 8.07 4.77
CA GLU A 58 10.18 7.92 3.40
C GLU A 58 9.49 6.56 3.20
N LEU A 59 10.01 5.48 3.79
CA LEU A 59 9.33 4.18 3.77
C LEU A 59 7.97 4.22 4.48
N GLU A 60 7.89 4.84 5.65
CA GLU A 60 6.64 5.01 6.41
C GLU A 60 5.60 5.81 5.61
N GLU A 61 6.02 6.89 4.96
CA GLU A 61 5.17 7.69 4.07
C GLU A 61 4.62 6.87 2.90
N LEU A 62 5.44 6.04 2.26
CA LEU A 62 5.01 5.17 1.17
C LEU A 62 3.97 4.15 1.63
N ILE A 63 4.20 3.50 2.78
CA ILE A 63 3.25 2.51 3.34
C ILE A 63 1.91 3.18 3.67
N LEU A 64 1.94 4.33 4.35
CA LEU A 64 0.74 5.07 4.72
C LEU A 64 0.01 5.63 3.50
N GLY A 65 0.74 6.05 2.47
CA GLY A 65 0.18 6.51 1.20
C GLY A 65 -0.64 5.41 0.52
N THR A 66 -0.07 4.22 0.38
CA THR A 66 -0.79 3.07 -0.20
C THR A 66 -2.04 2.69 0.61
N LEU A 67 -1.93 2.65 1.95
CA LEU A 67 -3.08 2.40 2.83
C LEU A 67 -4.19 3.46 2.68
N ALA A 68 -3.82 4.73 2.48
CA ALA A 68 -4.78 5.80 2.27
C ALA A 68 -5.50 5.67 0.92
N GLU A 69 -4.76 5.37 -0.15
CA GLU A 69 -5.33 5.13 -1.49
C GLU A 69 -6.33 3.96 -1.47
N ASP A 70 -6.00 2.88 -0.74
CA ASP A 70 -6.90 1.75 -0.54
C ASP A 70 -8.21 2.13 0.16
N LEU A 71 -8.12 2.94 1.23
CA LEU A 71 -9.28 3.44 1.96
C LEU A 71 -10.16 4.35 1.08
N GLU A 72 -9.55 5.21 0.28
CA GLU A 72 -10.26 6.06 -0.67
C GLU A 72 -11.00 5.24 -1.73
N CYS A 73 -10.35 4.20 -2.29
CA CYS A 73 -10.96 3.28 -3.23
C CYS A 73 -12.16 2.55 -2.62
N MET A 74 -12.02 1.99 -1.41
CA MET A 74 -13.13 1.33 -0.71
C MET A 74 -14.29 2.29 -0.44
N ASN A 75 -14.00 3.52 -0.01
CA ASN A 75 -15.04 4.53 0.24
C ASN A 75 -15.81 4.88 -1.04
N ALA A 76 -15.12 4.99 -2.18
CA ALA A 76 -15.76 5.24 -3.48
C ALA A 76 -16.70 4.08 -3.85
N VAL A 77 -16.22 2.83 -3.77
CA VAL A 77 -17.04 1.63 -4.05
C VAL A 77 -18.25 1.54 -3.12
N MET A 78 -18.10 1.87 -1.83
CA MET A 78 -19.22 1.87 -0.88
C MET A 78 -20.25 2.97 -1.20
N ALA A 79 -19.79 4.17 -1.56
CA ALA A 79 -20.67 5.27 -1.93
C ALA A 79 -21.49 4.95 -3.19
N GLU A 80 -20.86 4.36 -4.21
CA GLU A 80 -21.53 3.89 -5.42
C GLU A 80 -22.58 2.82 -5.11
N ASN A 81 -22.24 1.80 -4.31
CA ASN A 81 -23.19 0.77 -3.90
C ASN A 81 -24.39 1.31 -3.11
N LEU A 82 -24.17 2.31 -2.24
CA LEU A 82 -25.26 2.96 -1.51
C LEU A 82 -26.17 3.73 -2.46
N HIS A 83 -25.59 4.47 -3.40
CA HIS A 83 -26.36 5.22 -4.39
C HIS A 83 -27.24 4.30 -5.25
N GLU A 84 -26.69 3.20 -5.77
CA GLU A 84 -27.46 2.21 -6.52
C GLU A 84 -28.62 1.61 -5.72
N ARG A 85 -28.40 1.31 -4.43
CA ARG A 85 -29.46 0.80 -3.56
C ARG A 85 -30.57 1.81 -3.34
N PHE A 86 -30.22 3.09 -3.14
CA PHE A 86 -31.23 4.15 -2.98
C PHE A 86 -32.06 4.34 -4.25
N ASP A 87 -31.42 4.38 -5.42
CA ASP A 87 -32.10 4.50 -6.71
C ASP A 87 -33.07 3.32 -6.96
N LEU A 88 -32.70 2.10 -6.54
CA LEU A 88 -33.57 0.92 -6.64
C LEU A 88 -34.76 0.95 -5.67
N THR A 89 -34.62 1.54 -4.49
CA THR A 89 -35.76 1.74 -3.56
C THR A 89 -36.75 2.77 -4.08
N ASP A 90 -36.29 3.88 -4.66
CA ASP A 90 -37.17 4.92 -5.21
C ASP A 90 -38.00 4.41 -6.40
N ILE A 91 -37.47 3.48 -7.20
CA ILE A 91 -38.20 2.86 -8.32
C ILE A 91 -39.28 1.87 -7.84
N ASN A 92 -39.10 1.23 -6.67
CA ASN A 92 -40.04 0.23 -6.14
C ASN A 92 -41.15 0.84 -5.25
N GLU A 93 -41.10 2.13 -4.94
CA GLU A 93 -42.14 2.85 -4.18
C GLU A 93 -43.15 3.64 -5.05
N THR A 94 -43.13 3.45 -6.38
CA THR A 94 -44.11 4.05 -7.32
C THR A 94 -44.99 2.99 -7.98
#